data_AF-A0A0S7ERJ2-F1
#
_entry.id   AF-A0A0S7ERJ2-F1
#
_cell.length_a   1.000
_cell.length_b   1.000
_cell.length_c   1.000
_cell.angle_alpha   90.00
_cell.angle_beta   90.00
_cell.angle_gamma   90.00
#
_symmetry.space_group_name_H-M   'P 1'
#
loop_
_entity.id
_entity.type
_entity.pdbx_description
1 polymer ?
#
loop_
_entity_poly.entity_id
_entity_poly.type
_entity_poly.pdbx_seq_one_letter_code
_entity_poly.pdbx_strand_id
1 'polypeptide(L)'
;PTPSSHSVWSLPFSMHSAKAGYHTSHKQKKVDALQPCDTAYPGFMYDSSVREANSLIKCGRCQKMFVVQQVPDSNLVLVVTQATCDCSRQFGPILLQPKEIKYNATVKCNRMKSQKVRRRPESCHSYHPKVSA
;
A
#
# COMPACT_ATOMS: atom_id res chain seq x y z
N PRO A 1 -33.97 18.01 -29.75
CA PRO A 1 -34.06 16.62 -29.24
C PRO A 1 -32.75 15.85 -29.49
N THR A 2 -31.89 15.75 -28.47
CA THR A 2 -30.97 14.61 -28.30
C THR A 2 -31.77 13.39 -27.78
N PRO A 3 -31.23 12.16 -27.64
CA PRO A 3 -29.88 11.60 -27.89
C PRO A 3 -29.96 10.42 -28.91
N SER A 4 -28.93 9.70 -29.37
CA SER A 4 -27.92 8.91 -28.66
C SER A 4 -26.87 8.43 -29.68
N SER A 5 -25.58 8.47 -29.33
CA SER A 5 -24.53 7.81 -30.12
C SER A 5 -23.58 7.08 -29.18
N HIS A 6 -23.54 5.77 -29.34
CA HIS A 6 -22.60 4.87 -28.68
C HIS A 6 -21.18 5.16 -29.18
N SER A 7 -20.23 5.36 -28.26
CA SER A 7 -18.80 5.49 -28.56
C SER A 7 -18.12 4.13 -28.51
N VAL A 8 -17.84 3.57 -29.69
CA VAL A 8 -16.88 2.48 -29.87
C VAL A 8 -15.48 3.09 -29.85
N TRP A 9 -14.68 2.76 -28.83
CA TRP A 9 -13.26 3.11 -28.79
C TRP A 9 -12.48 2.11 -29.64
N SER A 10 -12.19 2.47 -30.89
CA SER A 10 -11.18 1.81 -31.72
C SER A 10 -9.89 2.63 -31.67
N LEU A 11 -8.84 2.00 -31.14
CA LEU A 11 -7.46 2.53 -31.11
C LEU A 11 -6.95 2.77 -32.55
N PRO A 12 -6.28 3.88 -32.87
CA PRO A 12 -5.73 4.06 -34.21
C PRO A 12 -4.36 3.40 -34.33
N PHE A 13 -4.27 2.55 -35.36
CA PHE A 13 -3.04 2.13 -36.02
C PHE A 13 -2.16 3.36 -36.35
N SER A 14 -0.87 3.30 -36.02
CA SER A 14 0.09 4.36 -36.32
C SER A 14 0.63 4.20 -37.74
N MET A 15 0.31 5.15 -38.62
CA MET A 15 0.91 5.28 -39.95
C MET A 15 1.87 6.49 -39.92
N HIS A 16 3.15 6.25 -40.17
CA HIS A 16 4.17 7.29 -40.22
C HIS A 16 4.15 8.01 -41.58
N SER A 17 4.15 9.35 -41.59
CA SER A 17 5.14 10.19 -42.32
C SER A 17 4.78 11.69 -42.30
N ALA A 18 5.85 12.51 -42.23
CA ALA A 18 6.00 13.90 -42.71
C ALA A 18 5.92 15.11 -41.72
N LYS A 19 7.13 15.53 -41.31
CA LYS A 19 7.81 16.83 -41.52
C LYS A 19 7.45 18.09 -40.68
N ALA A 20 8.47 18.46 -39.88
CA ALA A 20 9.00 19.79 -39.52
C ALA A 20 8.08 20.84 -38.89
N GLY A 21 8.20 21.00 -37.56
CA GLY A 21 7.77 22.19 -36.82
C GLY A 21 8.46 22.27 -35.46
N TYR A 22 9.34 23.28 -35.30
CA TYR A 22 9.92 23.82 -34.07
C TYR A 22 9.89 22.95 -32.80
N HIS A 23 10.99 22.26 -32.50
CA HIS A 23 11.19 21.65 -31.18
C HIS A 23 11.70 22.70 -30.19
N THR A 24 10.80 23.24 -29.37
CA THR A 24 11.20 23.79 -28.07
C THR A 24 11.71 22.62 -27.23
N SER A 25 13.01 22.62 -26.92
CA SER A 25 13.68 21.57 -26.16
C SER A 25 13.23 21.61 -24.70
N HIS A 26 12.03 21.09 -24.41
CA HIS A 26 11.68 20.67 -23.07
C HIS A 26 12.49 19.41 -22.78
N LYS A 27 13.66 19.58 -22.16
CA LYS A 27 14.36 18.46 -21.52
C LYS A 27 13.49 17.95 -20.36
N GLN A 28 12.49 17.13 -20.68
CA GLN A 28 11.87 16.27 -19.68
C GLN A 28 12.99 15.39 -19.15
N LYS A 29 13.39 15.63 -17.90
CA LYS A 29 14.26 14.73 -17.15
C LYS A 29 13.60 13.36 -17.25
N LYS A 30 14.26 12.39 -17.90
CA LYS A 30 13.78 11.03 -18.06
C LYS A 30 13.65 10.45 -16.65
N VAL A 31 12.47 10.56 -16.06
CA VAL A 31 12.15 9.88 -14.81
C VAL A 31 12.16 8.41 -15.17
N ASP A 32 13.08 7.64 -14.57
CA ASP A 32 13.07 6.19 -14.75
C ASP A 32 11.66 5.68 -14.44
N ALA A 33 11.12 4.87 -15.33
CA ALA A 33 9.76 4.37 -15.20
C ALA A 33 9.67 3.55 -13.91
N LEU A 34 8.93 4.07 -12.92
CA LEU A 34 8.68 3.36 -11.67
C LEU A 34 7.93 2.07 -11.99
N GLN A 35 8.48 0.93 -11.55
CA GLN A 35 7.81 -0.35 -11.66
C GLN A 35 6.88 -0.57 -10.45
N PRO A 36 5.74 -1.26 -10.65
CA PRO A 36 4.86 -1.59 -9.53
C PRO A 36 5.55 -2.58 -8.58
N CYS A 37 5.44 -2.32 -7.29
CA CYS A 37 5.96 -3.19 -6.23
C CYS A 37 4.92 -3.38 -5.11
N ASP A 38 5.01 -4.50 -4.40
CA ASP A 38 4.16 -4.76 -3.24
C ASP A 38 4.71 -3.98 -2.04
N THR A 39 3.85 -3.26 -1.32
CA THR A 39 4.23 -2.46 -0.14
C THR A 39 3.46 -2.92 1.09
N ALA A 40 4.14 -2.96 2.24
CA ALA A 40 3.53 -3.16 3.54
C ALA A 40 3.45 -1.83 4.31
N TYR A 41 2.36 -1.64 5.06
CA TYR A 41 2.16 -0.51 5.95
C TYR A 41 2.05 -1.01 7.39
N PRO A 42 2.74 -0.40 8.36
CA PRO A 42 2.50 -0.70 9.76
C PRO A 42 1.10 -0.22 10.15
N GLY A 43 0.28 -1.14 10.68
CA GLY A 43 -1.04 -0.84 11.22
C GLY A 43 -1.05 -0.98 12.73
N PHE A 44 -1.76 -0.07 13.41
CA PHE A 44 -1.92 -0.10 14.86
C PHE A 44 -3.40 -0.12 15.21
N MET A 45 -3.78 -0.96 16.17
CA MET A 45 -5.11 -1.02 16.76
C MET A 45 -4.95 -1.04 18.27
N TYR A 46 -5.79 -0.29 18.98
CA TYR A 46 -5.84 -0.35 20.43
C TYR A 46 -6.83 -1.45 20.86
N ASP A 47 -6.60 -2.03 22.04
CA ASP A 47 -7.51 -3.00 22.63
C ASP A 47 -8.71 -2.28 23.27
N SER A 48 -9.90 -2.46 22.71
CA SER A 48 -11.13 -1.81 23.17
C SER A 48 -11.67 -2.34 24.50
N SER A 49 -11.15 -3.47 25.00
CA SER A 49 -11.51 -3.98 26.32
C SER A 49 -10.94 -3.12 27.45
N VAL A 50 -9.85 -2.40 27.18
CA VAL A 50 -9.17 -1.52 28.15
C VAL A 50 -9.72 -0.10 28.00
N ARG A 51 -10.60 0.30 28.92
CA ARG A 51 -11.21 1.65 28.93
C ARG A 51 -10.26 2.73 29.43
N GLU A 52 -9.42 2.37 30.38
CA GLU A 52 -8.42 3.26 30.96
C GLU A 52 -7.17 2.48 31.30
N ALA A 53 -6.00 3.07 31.02
CA ALA A 53 -4.71 2.55 31.43
C ALA A 53 -3.84 3.68 31.96
N ASN A 54 -3.26 3.45 33.14
CA ASN A 54 -2.32 4.34 33.80
C ASN A 54 -0.97 3.66 33.87
N SER A 55 0.09 4.34 33.42
CA SER A 55 1.43 3.75 33.40
C SER A 55 2.54 4.80 33.43
N LEU A 56 3.76 4.32 33.61
CA LEU A 56 4.98 5.13 33.58
C LEU A 56 5.94 4.60 32.54
N ILE A 57 6.42 5.49 31.67
CA ILE A 57 7.49 5.19 30.71
C ILE A 57 8.83 5.69 31.26
N LYS A 58 9.83 4.80 31.31
CA LYS A 58 11.20 5.13 31.72
C LYS A 58 11.98 5.63 30.52
N CYS A 59 12.53 6.84 30.62
CA CYS A 59 13.26 7.53 29.55
C CYS A 59 14.76 7.65 29.88
N GLY A 60 15.27 6.72 30.68
CA GLY A 60 16.65 6.69 31.16
C GLY A 60 16.78 7.39 32.51
N ARG A 61 17.01 8.72 32.49
CA ARG A 61 17.26 9.51 33.72
C ARG A 61 16.00 10.06 34.38
N CYS A 62 14.87 10.01 33.69
CA CYS A 62 13.56 10.40 34.21
C CYS A 62 12.50 9.36 33.82
N GLN A 63 11.35 9.44 34.48
CA GLN A 63 10.16 8.70 34.13
C GLN A 63 9.04 9.69 33.81
N LYS A 64 8.18 9.32 32.86
CA LYS A 64 7.04 10.10 32.44
C LYS A 64 5.79 9.27 32.69
N MET A 65 4.88 9.77 33.53
CA MET A 65 3.58 9.12 33.67
C MET A 65 2.66 9.53 32.52
N PHE A 66 1.79 8.60 32.16
CA PHE A 66 0.72 8.85 31.21
C PHE A 66 -0.56 8.12 31.63
N VAL A 67 -1.68 8.73 31.27
CA VAL A 67 -3.03 8.20 31.41
C VAL A 67 -3.63 8.12 30.01
N VAL A 68 -4.17 6.97 29.66
CA VAL A 68 -4.83 6.71 28.38
C VAL A 68 -6.27 6.34 28.67
N GLN A 69 -7.22 7.06 28.08
CA GLN A 69 -8.65 6.83 28.25
C GLN A 69 -9.34 6.76 26.89
N GLN A 70 -10.21 5.78 26.70
CA GLN A 70 -11.07 5.73 25.53
C GLN A 70 -12.18 6.78 25.65
N VAL A 71 -12.44 7.52 24.56
CA VAL A 71 -13.57 8.44 24.51
C VAL A 71 -14.84 7.62 24.19
N PRO A 72 -15.90 7.69 25.03
CA PRO A 72 -17.13 6.94 24.81
C PRO A 72 -17.71 7.15 23.42
N ASP A 73 -18.35 6.11 22.88
CA ASP A 73 -19.07 6.13 21.61
C ASP A 73 -18.22 6.60 20.40
N SER A 74 -16.90 6.38 20.46
CA SER A 74 -15.97 6.77 19.39
C SER A 74 -14.78 5.82 19.28
N ASN A 75 -14.00 6.00 18.20
CA ASN A 75 -12.69 5.36 18.02
C ASN A 75 -11.52 6.22 18.56
N LEU A 76 -11.81 7.32 19.26
CA LEU A 76 -10.81 8.24 19.77
C LEU A 76 -10.28 7.80 21.14
N VAL A 77 -9.03 8.18 21.40
CA VAL A 77 -8.32 7.91 22.65
C VAL A 77 -7.69 9.20 23.14
N LEU A 78 -7.97 9.57 24.39
CA LEU A 78 -7.35 10.70 25.07
C LEU A 78 -6.09 10.22 25.79
N VAL A 79 -4.97 10.91 25.54
CA VAL A 79 -3.69 10.60 26.19
C VAL A 79 -3.21 11.84 26.94
N VAL A 80 -3.11 11.74 28.25
CA VAL A 80 -2.59 12.79 29.13
C VAL A 80 -1.19 12.40 29.58
N THR A 81 -0.21 13.29 29.44
CA THR A 81 1.19 12.99 29.78
C THR A 81 1.85 14.13 30.53
N GLN A 82 2.84 13.82 31.36
CA GLN A 82 3.68 14.84 31.99
C GLN A 82 4.61 15.53 30.99
N ALA A 83 4.73 16.85 31.10
CA ALA A 83 5.60 17.67 30.24
C ALA A 83 7.06 17.79 30.74
N THR A 84 7.39 17.22 31.89
CA THR A 84 8.66 17.46 32.60
C THR A 84 9.82 16.56 32.15
N CYS A 85 9.59 15.58 31.27
CA CYS A 85 10.59 14.61 30.82
C CYS A 85 10.50 14.41 29.28
N ASP A 86 11.60 14.68 28.56
CA ASP A 86 11.72 14.45 27.12
C ASP A 86 12.25 13.04 26.84
N CYS A 87 11.40 12.23 26.21
CA CYS A 87 11.68 10.83 25.91
C CYS A 87 12.08 10.59 24.44
N SER A 88 12.16 11.66 23.63
CA SER A 88 12.39 11.58 22.18
C SER A 88 13.75 10.98 21.82
N ARG A 89 14.73 11.06 22.74
CA ARG A 89 16.06 10.44 22.56
C ARG A 89 16.04 8.92 22.68
N GLN A 90 15.11 8.37 23.46
CA GLN A 90 15.04 6.92 23.70
C GLN A 90 14.02 6.25 22.77
N PHE A 91 12.92 6.94 22.48
CA PHE A 91 11.87 6.46 21.58
C PHE A 91 11.83 7.35 20.35
N GLY A 92 12.38 6.86 19.24
CA GLY A 92 12.32 7.54 17.96
C GLY A 92 10.90 7.59 17.39
N PRO A 93 10.66 8.43 16.36
CA PRO A 93 9.34 8.53 15.74
C PRO A 93 8.95 7.21 15.07
N ILE A 94 7.70 6.80 15.28
CA ILE A 94 7.10 5.67 14.57
C ILE A 94 6.58 6.18 13.22
N LEU A 95 7.22 5.77 12.13
CA LEU A 95 6.84 6.17 10.77
C LEU A 95 5.78 5.23 10.20
N LEU A 96 4.72 5.80 9.60
CA LEU A 96 3.68 5.07 8.87
C LEU A 96 3.98 4.92 7.37
N GLN A 97 5.27 5.02 7.01
CA GLN A 97 5.66 5.00 5.61
C GLN A 97 5.55 3.59 5.00
N PRO A 98 5.13 3.47 3.73
CA PRO A 98 5.14 2.20 3.02
C PRO A 98 6.56 1.65 2.95
N LYS A 99 6.69 0.36 3.26
CA LYS A 99 7.93 -0.37 3.06
C LYS A 99 7.75 -1.38 1.93
N GLU A 100 8.58 -1.29 0.91
CA GLU A 100 8.60 -2.26 -0.19
C GLU A 100 8.93 -3.66 0.34
N ILE A 101 8.13 -4.65 -0.08
CA ILE A 101 8.31 -6.05 0.26
C ILE A 101 9.27 -6.69 -0.75
N LYS A 102 10.46 -7.06 -0.28
CA LYS A 102 11.41 -7.84 -1.08
C LYS A 102 11.15 -9.33 -0.94
N TYR A 103 10.61 -9.94 -2.00
CA TYR A 103 10.34 -11.38 -2.02
C TYR A 103 11.63 -12.18 -2.16
N ASN A 104 12.08 -12.81 -1.07
CA ASN A 104 13.07 -13.88 -1.16
C ASN A 104 12.41 -15.21 -1.58
N ALA A 105 13.23 -16.19 -1.98
CA ALA A 105 12.75 -17.49 -2.45
C ALA A 105 11.86 -18.20 -1.41
N THR A 106 12.20 -18.08 -0.13
CA THR A 106 11.46 -18.68 1.00
C THR A 106 10.06 -18.09 1.17
N VAL A 107 9.93 -16.75 1.13
CA VAL A 107 8.65 -16.05 1.25
C VAL A 107 7.74 -16.37 0.07
N LYS A 108 8.30 -16.46 -1.15
CA LYS A 108 7.55 -16.87 -2.34
C LYS A 108 7.00 -18.30 -2.19
N CYS A 109 7.81 -19.23 -1.71
CA CYS A 109 7.40 -20.62 -1.48
C CYS A 109 6.27 -20.70 -0.44
N ASN A 110 6.42 -20.01 0.70
CA ASN A 110 5.38 -19.97 1.74
C ASN A 110 4.07 -19.39 1.22
N ARG A 111 4.13 -18.34 0.39
CA ARG A 111 2.94 -17.77 -0.27
C ARG A 111 2.28 -18.79 -1.18
N MET A 112 3.04 -19.55 -1.97
CA MET A 112 2.49 -20.59 -2.85
C MET A 112 1.76 -21.68 -2.05
N LYS A 113 2.33 -22.10 -0.90
CA LYS A 113 1.71 -23.11 -0.02
C LYS A 113 0.39 -22.63 0.59
N SER A 114 0.27 -21.34 0.90
CA SER A 114 -0.93 -20.73 1.47
C SER A 114 -1.89 -20.13 0.43
N GLN A 115 -1.68 -20.37 -0.87
CA GLN A 115 -2.59 -19.86 -1.90
C GLN A 115 -3.98 -20.44 -1.71
N LYS A 116 -4.99 -19.56 -1.75
CA LYS A 116 -6.40 -19.94 -1.71
C LYS A 116 -6.70 -20.92 -2.84
N VAL A 117 -7.36 -22.03 -2.52
CA VAL A 117 -7.84 -23.00 -3.51
C VAL A 117 -8.73 -22.27 -4.52
N ARG A 118 -8.36 -22.34 -5.79
CA ARG A 118 -9.17 -21.84 -6.91
C ARG A 118 -9.91 -23.02 -7.52
N ARG A 119 -11.19 -22.84 -7.85
CA ARG A 119 -11.93 -23.88 -8.58
C ARG A 119 -11.32 -24.05 -9.97
N ARG A 120 -11.12 -25.31 -10.36
CA ARG A 120 -10.67 -25.65 -11.71
C ARG A 120 -11.86 -25.48 -12.68
N PRO A 121 -11.63 -25.07 -13.94
CA PRO A 121 -12.64 -25.17 -14.98
C PRO A 121 -13.17 -26.61 -15.12
N GLU A 122 -14.43 -26.76 -15.51
CA GLU A 122 -15.08 -28.07 -15.63
C GLU A 122 -14.56 -28.87 -16.85
N SER A 123 -14.20 -28.20 -17.94
CA SER A 123 -13.62 -28.81 -19.13
C SER A 123 -12.35 -28.08 -19.59
N CYS A 124 -11.45 -28.81 -20.25
CA CYS A 124 -10.23 -28.29 -20.87
C CYS A 124 -10.08 -28.93 -22.25
N HIS A 125 -10.17 -28.13 -23.32
CA HIS A 125 -10.01 -28.59 -24.70
C HIS A 125 -8.66 -28.06 -25.23
N SER A 126 -7.59 -28.81 -25.01
CA SER A 126 -6.21 -28.36 -25.31
C SER A 126 -5.84 -28.40 -26.78
N TYR A 127 -6.53 -29.21 -27.58
CA TYR A 127 -6.22 -29.39 -29.00
C TYR A 127 -7.49 -29.30 -29.84
N HIS A 128 -7.39 -28.51 -30.91
CA HIS A 128 -8.40 -28.48 -31.95
C HIS A 128 -8.04 -29.53 -33.02
N PRO A 129 -8.97 -30.38 -33.49
CA PRO A 129 -8.67 -31.47 -34.43
C PRO A 129 -8.03 -31.03 -35.76
N LYS A 130 -8.11 -29.74 -36.10
CA LYS A 130 -7.49 -29.15 -37.30
C LYS A 130 -6.08 -28.58 -37.09
N VAL A 131 -5.52 -28.70 -35.89
CA VAL A 131 -4.14 -28.27 -35.58
C VAL A 131 -3.30 -29.53 -35.43
N SER A 132 -2.55 -29.89 -36.48
CA SER A 132 -1.53 -30.94 -36.41
C SER A 132 -0.42 -30.49 -35.46
N ALA A 133 0.03 -31.41 -34.59
CA ALA A 133 1.17 -31.20 -33.70
C ALA A 133 2.48 -30.92 -34.47
#